data_AF-A0A7V5QC18-F1
#
_entry.id   AF-A0A7V5QC18-F1
#
_cell.length_a   1.000
_cell.length_b   1.000
_cell.length_c   1.000
_cell.angle_alpha   90.00
_cell.angle_beta   90.00
_cell.angle_gamma   90.00
#
_symmetry.space_group_name_H-M   'P 1'
#
loop_
_entity.id
_entity.type
_entity.pdbx_description
1 polymer ?
#
loop_
_entity_poly.entity_id
_entity_poly.type
_entity_poly.pdbx_seq_one_letter_code
_entity_poly.pdbx_strand_id
1 'polypeptide(L)'
;MNKPFDQSEFQTPQGAGKAGSSGDGLTGKGNVTTGALPTSRKIYTHPEAAPDLSVPHREIDLHPSAKEPPVRVYDTSGPYSDPSVEIDVEKGLARHRTAWIMERGNVVEYEGREVRPEDNGGASGKYLARAFPVRHKPLRRKDMDKPFTQYEYAKAG
;
A
#
# COMPACT_ATOMS: atom_id res chain seq x y z
N MET A 1 -27.68 39.05 -16.22
CA MET A 1 -26.44 39.71 -15.73
C MET A 1 -25.59 38.67 -15.02
N ASN A 2 -24.53 38.16 -15.65
CA ASN A 2 -23.56 37.27 -15.01
C ASN A 2 -22.46 38.12 -14.39
N LYS A 3 -22.40 38.19 -13.06
CA LYS A 3 -21.20 38.69 -12.38
C LYS A 3 -20.15 37.57 -12.38
N PRO A 4 -18.87 37.86 -12.65
CA PRO A 4 -17.81 36.88 -12.49
C PRO A 4 -17.67 36.49 -11.02
N PHE A 5 -17.42 35.20 -10.79
CA PHE A 5 -17.23 34.57 -9.49
C PHE A 5 -15.89 35.06 -8.88
N ASP A 6 -15.94 35.65 -7.70
CA ASP A 6 -14.76 36.15 -6.99
C ASP A 6 -14.02 34.99 -6.32
N GLN A 7 -12.80 34.71 -6.78
CA GLN A 7 -11.96 33.62 -6.27
C GLN A 7 -11.25 33.97 -4.95
N SER A 8 -11.40 35.18 -4.42
CA SER A 8 -10.77 35.59 -3.16
C SER A 8 -11.45 35.03 -1.90
N GLU A 9 -12.64 34.43 -2.02
CA GLU A 9 -13.36 33.82 -0.90
C GLU A 9 -12.95 32.37 -0.58
N PHE A 10 -12.13 31.73 -1.42
CA PHE A 10 -11.58 30.40 -1.12
C PHE A 10 -10.32 30.51 -0.26
N GLN A 11 -10.51 30.77 1.03
CA GLN A 11 -9.47 30.51 2.03
C GLN A 11 -9.29 29.00 2.19
N THR A 12 -8.12 28.50 1.76
CA THR A 12 -7.66 27.15 2.10
C THR A 12 -7.75 26.96 3.62
N PRO A 13 -8.50 25.97 4.15
CA PRO A 13 -8.47 25.70 5.57
C PRO A 13 -7.05 25.32 5.96
N GLN A 14 -6.42 26.18 6.76
CA GLN A 14 -5.14 25.89 7.40
C GLN A 14 -5.34 24.68 8.31
N GLY A 15 -4.50 23.67 8.11
CA GLY A 15 -4.63 22.37 8.74
C GLY A 15 -4.73 22.41 10.26
N ALA A 16 -5.76 21.77 10.79
CA ALA A 16 -5.78 21.31 12.17
C ALA A 16 -5.18 19.89 12.21
N GLY A 17 -3.85 19.83 12.30
CA GLY A 17 -3.08 18.60 12.45
C GLY A 17 -1.96 18.78 13.47
N LYS A 18 -2.32 18.87 14.75
CA LYS A 18 -1.44 18.69 15.92
C LYS A 18 -2.30 18.02 17.01
N ALA A 19 -1.85 17.07 17.81
CA ALA A 19 -0.55 16.43 17.98
C ALA A 19 -0.76 15.08 18.71
N GLY A 20 0.17 14.15 18.50
CA GLY A 20 0.40 13.01 19.38
C GLY A 20 1.89 12.64 19.30
N SER A 21 2.71 13.29 20.12
CA SER A 21 4.14 13.03 20.28
C SER A 21 4.38 12.53 21.70
N SER A 22 5.08 11.40 21.85
CA SER A 22 5.93 11.10 23.01
C SER A 22 6.92 10.00 22.62
N GLY A 23 8.22 10.32 22.59
CA GLY A 23 9.30 9.36 22.37
C GLY A 23 10.57 10.00 21.82
N ASP A 24 11.41 10.49 22.74
CA ASP A 24 12.70 11.15 22.55
C ASP A 24 13.80 10.23 21.95
N GLY A 25 14.79 10.82 21.27
CA GLY A 25 16.07 10.16 20.93
C GLY A 25 16.29 9.72 19.46
N LEU A 26 17.07 10.53 18.73
CA LEU A 26 17.85 10.22 17.51
C LEU A 26 17.46 8.97 16.68
N THR A 27 16.46 9.06 15.80
CA THR A 27 16.38 8.22 14.59
C THR A 27 15.66 9.00 13.49
N GLY A 28 16.15 8.95 12.25
CA GLY A 28 15.57 9.64 11.09
C GLY A 28 14.21 9.06 10.67
N LYS A 29 13.18 9.21 11.50
CA LYS A 29 11.79 8.90 11.15
C LYS A 29 11.25 10.02 10.26
N GLY A 30 11.44 9.88 8.95
CA GLY A 30 10.61 10.60 7.99
C GLY A 30 9.15 10.23 8.25
N ASN A 31 8.31 11.23 8.52
CA ASN A 31 6.89 10.99 8.74
C ASN A 31 6.23 10.68 7.38
N VAL A 32 5.77 9.45 7.19
CA VAL A 32 5.04 9.06 5.98
C VAL A 32 3.60 9.53 6.13
N THR A 33 3.02 10.08 5.06
CA THR A 33 1.60 10.46 5.07
C THR A 33 0.72 9.21 5.15
N THR A 34 -0.06 9.12 6.22
CA THR A 34 -1.03 8.06 6.47
C THR A 34 -2.38 8.64 6.85
N GLY A 35 -3.42 7.81 6.83
CA GLY A 35 -4.78 8.17 7.24
C GLY A 35 -5.76 8.30 6.07
N ALA A 36 -7.04 8.38 6.41
CA ALA A 36 -8.11 8.44 5.42
C ALA A 36 -7.93 9.62 4.47
N LEU A 37 -8.14 9.38 3.17
CA LEU A 37 -8.15 10.45 2.17
C LEU A 37 -9.37 11.34 2.38
N PRO A 38 -9.24 12.68 2.22
CA PRO A 38 -10.32 13.62 2.51
C PRO A 38 -11.66 13.23 1.89
N THR A 39 -12.73 13.32 2.69
CA THR A 39 -14.12 13.04 2.28
C THR A 39 -14.31 11.66 1.64
N SER A 40 -13.47 10.68 2.02
CA SER A 40 -13.62 9.31 1.56
C SER A 40 -13.20 8.31 2.61
N ARG A 41 -13.73 7.09 2.48
CA ARG A 41 -13.39 5.95 3.35
C ARG A 41 -12.87 4.79 2.52
N LYS A 42 -11.88 4.07 3.07
CA LYS A 42 -11.44 2.79 2.53
C LYS A 42 -12.57 1.78 2.71
N ILE A 43 -12.83 1.00 1.69
CA ILE A 43 -13.75 -0.14 1.72
C ILE A 43 -13.15 -1.32 0.96
N TYR A 44 -13.65 -2.51 1.22
CA TYR A 44 -13.21 -3.75 0.59
C TYR A 44 -14.39 -4.52 0.04
N THR A 45 -14.24 -5.07 -1.16
CA THR A 45 -15.19 -6.04 -1.73
C THR A 45 -14.56 -7.43 -1.70
N HIS A 46 -15.39 -8.45 -1.47
CA HIS A 46 -14.98 -9.84 -1.40
C HIS A 46 -15.67 -10.63 -2.51
N PRO A 47 -14.95 -11.04 -3.57
CA PRO A 47 -15.53 -11.84 -4.64
C PRO A 47 -16.01 -13.20 -4.11
N GLU A 48 -17.15 -13.69 -4.60
CA GLU A 48 -17.72 -14.98 -4.17
C GLU A 48 -16.76 -16.16 -4.42
N ALA A 49 -16.03 -16.14 -5.54
CA ALA A 49 -15.07 -17.17 -5.90
C ALA A 49 -13.77 -17.13 -5.05
N ALA A 50 -13.54 -16.06 -4.30
CA ALA A 50 -12.36 -15.88 -3.45
C ALA A 50 -12.73 -15.00 -2.24
N PRO A 51 -13.52 -15.52 -1.28
CA PRO A 51 -14.12 -14.73 -0.20
C PRO A 51 -13.09 -14.18 0.79
N ASP A 52 -11.90 -14.78 0.83
CA ASP A 52 -10.74 -14.33 1.60
C ASP A 52 -9.99 -13.16 0.93
N LEU A 53 -10.34 -12.79 -0.30
CA LEU A 53 -9.77 -11.63 -1.00
C LEU A 53 -10.47 -10.33 -0.62
N SER A 54 -9.73 -9.39 -0.04
CA SER A 54 -10.20 -8.03 0.19
C SER A 54 -9.71 -7.11 -0.93
N VAL A 55 -10.55 -6.82 -1.92
CA VAL A 55 -10.21 -5.90 -3.04
C VAL A 55 -10.48 -4.45 -2.62
N PRO A 56 -9.44 -3.58 -2.57
CA PRO A 56 -9.57 -2.23 -2.04
C PRO A 56 -10.25 -1.28 -3.01
N HIS A 57 -11.15 -0.47 -2.46
CA HIS A 57 -11.75 0.69 -3.11
C HIS A 57 -11.83 1.83 -2.09
N ARG A 58 -12.22 3.01 -2.56
CA ARG A 58 -12.71 4.05 -1.67
C ARG A 58 -14.08 4.55 -2.11
N GLU A 59 -14.89 4.91 -1.13
CA GLU A 59 -16.17 5.56 -1.35
C GLU A 59 -16.09 7.02 -0.97
N ILE A 60 -16.57 7.89 -1.86
CA ILE A 60 -16.67 9.33 -1.67
C ILE A 60 -18.12 9.65 -1.32
N ASP A 61 -18.34 10.22 -0.15
CA ASP A 61 -19.67 10.68 0.23
C ASP A 61 -20.02 11.96 -0.52
N LEU A 62 -21.20 11.96 -1.12
CA LEU A 62 -21.78 13.14 -1.76
C LEU A 62 -22.56 13.96 -0.75
N HIS A 63 -22.79 15.24 -1.06
CA HIS A 63 -23.61 16.07 -0.19
C HIS A 63 -25.03 15.47 -0.06
N PRO A 64 -25.64 15.44 1.14
CA PRO A 64 -26.95 14.80 1.35
C PRO A 64 -28.07 15.31 0.44
N SER A 65 -28.00 16.56 -0.03
CA SER A 65 -28.97 17.13 -0.96
C SER A 65 -28.96 16.49 -2.35
N ALA A 66 -27.87 15.84 -2.76
CA ALA A 66 -27.77 15.13 -4.03
C ALA A 66 -28.69 13.90 -4.04
N LYS A 67 -28.97 13.30 -2.87
CA LYS A 67 -29.79 12.08 -2.72
C LYS A 67 -29.28 10.91 -3.60
N GLU A 68 -27.96 10.84 -3.77
CA GLU A 68 -27.29 9.81 -4.54
C GLU A 68 -26.44 8.92 -3.60
N PRO A 69 -26.23 7.64 -3.95
CA PRO A 69 -25.31 6.80 -3.20
C PRO A 69 -23.87 7.30 -3.31
N PRO A 70 -22.98 6.93 -2.36
CA PRO A 70 -21.56 7.25 -2.44
C PRO A 70 -20.93 6.77 -3.74
N VAL A 71 -20.00 7.57 -4.29
CA VAL A 71 -19.29 7.20 -5.52
C VAL A 71 -18.12 6.30 -5.15
N ARG A 72 -18.16 5.05 -5.63
CA ARG A 72 -17.07 4.10 -5.48
C ARG A 72 -16.03 4.31 -6.58
N VAL A 73 -14.77 4.43 -6.19
CA VAL A 73 -13.64 4.61 -7.11
C VAL A 73 -12.50 3.64 -6.78
N TYR A 74 -11.65 3.41 -7.79
CA TYR A 74 -10.42 2.64 -7.63
C TYR A 74 -9.46 3.33 -6.65
N ASP A 75 -8.76 2.53 -5.84
CA ASP A 75 -7.88 3.05 -4.80
C ASP A 75 -6.57 2.26 -4.70
N THR A 76 -5.47 2.89 -5.11
CA THR A 76 -4.10 2.35 -5.09
C THR A 76 -3.30 2.72 -3.85
N SER A 77 -3.87 3.49 -2.91
CA SER A 77 -3.14 3.94 -1.72
C SER A 77 -2.76 2.80 -0.76
N GLY A 78 -3.39 1.62 -0.91
CA GLY A 78 -3.13 0.46 -0.07
C GLY A 78 -3.51 0.71 1.40
N PRO A 79 -2.84 0.01 2.35
CA PRO A 79 -3.14 0.14 3.77
C PRO A 79 -2.84 1.53 4.37
N TYR A 80 -2.06 2.37 3.68
CA TYR A 80 -1.69 3.69 4.19
C TYR A 80 -2.88 4.62 4.41
N SER A 81 -4.00 4.41 3.70
CA SER A 81 -5.23 5.17 3.88
C SER A 81 -6.32 4.42 4.64
N ASP A 82 -6.02 3.23 5.16
CA ASP A 82 -6.95 2.45 5.98
C ASP A 82 -6.72 2.77 7.47
N PRO A 83 -7.67 3.43 8.15
CA PRO A 83 -7.52 3.78 9.56
C PRO A 83 -7.51 2.56 10.49
N SER A 84 -7.90 1.37 10.01
CA SER A 84 -7.86 0.13 10.78
C SER A 84 -6.49 -0.57 10.76
N VAL A 85 -5.54 -0.08 9.95
CA VAL A 85 -4.22 -0.68 9.80
C VAL A 85 -3.15 0.24 10.41
N GLU A 86 -2.39 -0.30 11.37
CA GLU A 86 -1.20 0.38 11.90
C GLU A 86 -0.03 0.23 10.92
N ILE A 87 0.55 1.37 10.51
CA ILE A 87 1.68 1.41 9.57
C ILE A 87 2.99 1.50 10.34
N ASP A 88 3.83 0.48 10.18
CA ASP A 88 5.18 0.44 10.70
C ASP A 88 6.19 0.20 9.56
N VAL A 89 6.89 1.26 9.17
CA VAL A 89 7.89 1.23 8.09
C VAL A 89 9.12 0.38 8.44
N GLU A 90 9.33 0.02 9.71
CA GLU A 90 10.39 -0.90 10.13
C GLU A 90 9.97 -2.36 9.98
N LYS A 91 8.66 -2.65 10.03
CA LYS A 91 8.12 -4.01 9.87
C LYS A 91 7.71 -4.32 8.44
N GLY A 92 7.40 -3.30 7.65
CA GLY A 92 6.83 -3.45 6.32
C GLY A 92 5.34 -3.80 6.36
N LEU A 93 4.73 -3.93 5.18
CA LEU A 93 3.30 -4.23 5.06
C LEU A 93 3.02 -5.72 5.25
N ALA A 94 1.79 -6.03 5.68
CA ALA A 94 1.28 -7.39 5.74
C ALA A 94 1.32 -8.08 4.37
N ARG A 95 1.74 -9.35 4.34
CA ARG A 95 1.97 -10.11 3.11
C ARG A 95 0.78 -11.01 2.74
N HIS A 96 -0.40 -10.41 2.57
CA HIS A 96 -1.66 -11.14 2.33
C HIS A 96 -1.61 -12.12 1.15
N ARG A 97 -0.81 -11.83 0.12
CA ARG A 97 -0.67 -12.70 -1.07
C ARG A 97 0.18 -13.96 -0.85
N THR A 98 0.93 -14.06 0.24
CA THR A 98 1.85 -15.19 0.44
C THR A 98 1.12 -16.53 0.45
N ALA A 99 0.01 -16.63 1.19
CA ALA A 99 -0.77 -17.87 1.29
C ALA A 99 -1.20 -18.39 -0.09
N TRP A 100 -1.77 -17.51 -0.91
CA TRP A 100 -2.23 -17.84 -2.25
C TRP A 100 -1.12 -18.25 -3.21
N ILE A 101 0.05 -17.61 -3.10
CA ILE A 101 1.20 -17.98 -3.92
C ILE A 101 1.72 -19.37 -3.53
N MET A 102 1.73 -19.70 -2.24
CA MET A 102 2.13 -21.03 -1.75
C MET A 102 1.12 -22.11 -2.15
N GLU A 103 -0.17 -21.82 -2.05
CA GLU A 103 -1.28 -22.74 -2.38
C GLU A 103 -1.23 -23.20 -3.85
N ARG A 104 -0.82 -22.32 -4.79
CA ARG A 104 -0.60 -22.70 -6.20
C ARG A 104 0.44 -23.80 -6.40
N GLY A 105 1.33 -24.01 -5.43
CA GLY A 105 2.22 -25.18 -5.35
C GLY A 105 3.46 -25.21 -6.27
N ASN A 106 3.59 -24.28 -7.24
CA ASN A 106 4.77 -24.22 -8.13
C ASN A 106 5.87 -23.25 -7.64
N VAL A 107 5.98 -23.05 -6.33
CA VAL A 107 6.99 -22.20 -5.70
C VAL A 107 7.77 -22.96 -4.63
N VAL A 108 9.02 -22.57 -4.43
CA VAL A 108 9.86 -23.04 -3.33
C VAL A 108 10.68 -21.88 -2.78
N GLU A 109 10.89 -21.85 -1.47
CA GLU A 109 11.79 -20.90 -0.83
C GLU A 109 13.25 -21.20 -1.22
N TYR A 110 14.06 -20.15 -1.27
CA TYR A 110 15.52 -20.26 -1.37
C TYR A 110 16.16 -19.12 -0.58
N GLU A 111 17.46 -19.23 -0.31
CA GLU A 111 18.17 -18.27 0.56
C GLU A 111 18.22 -16.84 0.00
N GLY A 112 18.10 -16.69 -1.32
CA GLY A 112 18.30 -15.40 -1.97
C GLY A 112 19.77 -15.12 -2.28
N ARG A 113 20.01 -13.98 -2.92
CA ARG A 113 21.35 -13.48 -3.24
C ARG A 113 21.82 -12.55 -2.12
N GLU A 114 23.12 -12.59 -1.83
CA GLU A 114 23.75 -11.59 -0.98
C GLU A 114 23.83 -10.21 -1.68
N VAL A 115 23.61 -9.15 -0.91
CA VAL A 115 23.75 -7.77 -1.37
C VAL A 115 25.23 -7.47 -1.56
N ARG A 116 25.60 -6.97 -2.74
CA ARG A 116 26.97 -6.57 -3.08
C ARG A 116 27.10 -5.04 -3.03
N PRO A 117 28.32 -4.49 -2.91
CA PRO A 117 28.53 -3.04 -2.93
C PRO A 117 27.94 -2.35 -4.17
N GLU A 118 28.02 -2.99 -5.33
CA GLU A 118 27.50 -2.43 -6.58
C GLU A 118 25.97 -2.26 -6.58
N ASP A 119 25.23 -3.01 -5.75
CA ASP A 119 23.77 -2.86 -5.61
C ASP A 119 23.39 -1.52 -4.96
N ASN A 120 24.34 -0.90 -4.24
CA ASN A 120 24.20 0.40 -3.61
C ASN A 120 25.13 1.45 -4.26
N GLY A 121 25.58 1.21 -5.50
CA GLY A 121 26.45 2.12 -6.23
C GLY A 121 27.83 2.35 -5.59
N GLY A 122 28.32 1.42 -4.77
CA GLY A 122 29.58 1.57 -4.02
C GLY A 122 29.50 2.56 -2.85
N ALA A 123 28.30 3.00 -2.45
CA ALA A 123 28.12 3.89 -1.31
C ALA A 123 28.64 3.26 0.00
N SER A 124 29.26 4.08 0.84
CA SER A 124 29.84 3.66 2.12
C SER A 124 29.62 4.69 3.23
N GLY A 125 29.81 4.25 4.49
CA GLY A 125 29.67 5.10 5.67
C GLY A 125 28.30 5.78 5.74
N LYS A 126 28.30 7.09 6.00
CA LYS A 126 27.06 7.89 6.16
C LYS A 126 26.19 8.00 4.90
N TYR A 127 26.72 7.66 3.72
CA TYR A 127 25.99 7.71 2.45
C TYR A 127 25.33 6.38 2.09
N LEU A 128 25.70 5.30 2.79
CA LEU A 128 25.05 4.00 2.61
C LEU A 128 23.66 4.02 3.25
N ALA A 129 22.65 3.71 2.45
CA ALA A 129 21.29 3.56 2.95
C ALA A 129 21.22 2.43 3.98
N ARG A 130 20.44 2.64 5.05
CA ARG A 130 20.20 1.61 6.06
C ARG A 130 19.48 0.43 5.40
N ALA A 131 19.98 -0.78 5.62
CA ALA A 131 19.31 -1.99 5.19
C ALA A 131 17.95 -2.12 5.90
N PHE A 132 16.92 -2.52 5.15
CA PHE A 132 15.62 -2.84 5.72
C PHE A 132 15.78 -4.02 6.71
N PRO A 133 15.24 -3.92 7.94
CA PRO A 133 15.58 -4.85 9.02
C PRO A 133 14.92 -6.23 8.86
N VAL A 134 13.77 -6.31 8.19
CA VAL A 134 13.06 -7.57 7.98
C VAL A 134 13.48 -8.20 6.65
N ARG A 135 14.06 -9.40 6.70
CA ARG A 135 14.40 -10.19 5.51
C ARG A 135 13.51 -11.43 5.44
N HIS A 136 12.89 -11.62 4.29
CA HIS A 136 12.11 -12.81 4.01
C HIS A 136 12.80 -13.67 2.96
N LYS A 137 12.63 -15.00 3.06
CA LYS A 137 13.11 -15.90 2.02
C LYS A 137 12.34 -15.64 0.71
N PRO A 138 13.04 -15.36 -0.39
CA PRO A 138 12.39 -15.22 -1.68
C PRO A 138 11.87 -16.58 -2.18
N LEU A 139 10.90 -16.50 -3.10
CA LEU A 139 10.35 -17.67 -3.78
C LEU A 139 10.91 -17.77 -5.19
N ARG A 140 11.15 -18.99 -5.65
CA ARG A 140 11.49 -19.31 -7.04
C ARG A 140 10.59 -20.40 -7.58
N ARG A 141 10.54 -20.53 -8.91
CA ARG A 141 9.84 -21.62 -9.60
C ARG A 141 10.38 -22.96 -9.12
N LYS A 142 9.47 -23.87 -8.75
CA LYS A 142 9.82 -25.23 -8.31
C LYS A 142 9.98 -26.19 -9.50
N ASP A 143 9.04 -26.13 -10.44
CA ASP A 143 8.91 -27.03 -11.58
C ASP A 143 8.79 -26.22 -12.87
N MET A 144 9.68 -26.49 -13.83
CA MET A 144 9.76 -25.77 -15.11
C MET A 144 8.59 -26.08 -16.04
N ASP A 145 7.96 -27.25 -15.89
CA ASP A 145 6.89 -27.73 -16.77
C ASP A 145 5.50 -27.30 -16.28
N LYS A 146 5.41 -26.72 -15.08
CA LYS A 146 4.16 -26.21 -14.51
C LYS A 146 4.03 -24.70 -14.70
N PRO A 147 2.79 -24.18 -14.83
CA PRO A 147 2.55 -22.74 -14.86
C PRO A 147 3.13 -22.00 -13.66
N PHE A 148 3.67 -20.80 -13.88
CA PHE A 148 4.28 -19.98 -12.83
C PHE A 148 3.87 -18.51 -12.95
N THR A 149 3.99 -17.96 -14.15
CA THR A 149 3.53 -16.62 -14.50
C THR A 149 2.02 -16.61 -14.70
N GLN A 150 1.36 -15.46 -14.51
CA GLN A 150 -0.08 -15.35 -14.78
C GLN A 150 -0.42 -15.70 -16.24
N TYR A 151 0.49 -15.42 -17.17
CA TYR A 151 0.31 -15.77 -18.58
C TYR A 151 0.32 -17.28 -18.83
N GLU A 152 1.21 -18.03 -18.18
CA GLU A 152 1.20 -19.50 -18.28
C GLU A 152 -0.08 -20.09 -17.67
N TYR A 153 -0.55 -19.56 -16.54
CA TYR A 153 -1.84 -19.97 -15.96
C TYR A 153 -3.00 -19.68 -16.92
N ALA A 154 -3.06 -18.46 -17.46
CA ALA A 154 -4.13 -18.08 -18.40
C ALA A 154 -4.15 -18.95 -19.67
N LYS A 155 -2.98 -19.45 -20.12
CA LYS A 155 -2.92 -20.40 -21.26
C LYS A 155 -3.26 -21.85 -20.89
N ALA A 156 -3.08 -22.23 -19.63
CA ALA A 156 -3.40 -23.56 -19.15
C ALA A 156 -4.91 -23.77 -18.90
N GLY A 157 -5.68 -22.68 -18.81
CA GLY A 157 -7.09 -22.69 -18.43
C GLY A 157 -7.28 -22.82 -16.92
#